data_AF-A0A8J4SZN5-F1
#
_entry.id   AF-A0A8J4SZN5-F1
#
_cell.length_a   1.000
_cell.length_b   1.000
_cell.length_c   1.000
_cell.angle_alpha   90.00
_cell.angle_beta   90.00
_cell.angle_gamma   90.00
#
_symmetry.space_group_name_H-M   'P 1'
#
loop_
_entity.id
_entity.type
_entity.pdbx_description
1 polymer ?
#
loop_
_entity_poly.entity_id
_entity_poly.type
_entity_poly.pdbx_seq_one_letter_code
_entity_poly.pdbx_strand_id
1 'polypeptide(L)'
;MFPSFSHRVMESTIAFVANSPVEKLEQLELEVISCSSNTLNELVVRKCVELIGISQLMSPTCSCLRPQYTSCLAFAYLQFKGAGFALQAEQHANSAISMVLSNAVDSSQLSENWHSGESATKHNQTMLLVTLLTYYTLARAQTLLKKEYEAIKSAQKAELILIEVLSLITSCRSHPEQRENQRTGDFSINGGEHVVSTEQHDIFTNVRSILLKPGAGFYPALEHIQIRLAMICGRCYFNQKKYIKSKVQYERALSMTTSLYGDSSRETIPIYHALAHVST
;
A
#
# COMPACT_ATOMS: atom_id res chain seq x y z
N MET A 1 48.60 7.73 -23.41
CA MET A 1 49.08 7.85 -22.01
C MET A 1 48.11 8.82 -21.33
N PHE A 2 47.05 8.30 -20.73
CA PHE A 2 45.97 9.09 -20.13
C PHE A 2 46.21 9.19 -18.62
N PRO A 3 46.04 10.37 -17.98
CA PRO A 3 46.05 10.45 -16.53
C PRO A 3 44.70 9.97 -15.97
N SER A 4 44.80 9.12 -14.97
CA SER A 4 43.75 8.50 -14.19
C SER A 4 42.96 9.53 -13.37
N PHE A 5 41.65 9.64 -13.62
CA PHE A 5 40.71 10.31 -12.72
C PHE A 5 40.30 9.36 -11.59
N SER A 6 40.81 9.61 -10.39
CA SER A 6 40.32 8.99 -9.15
C SER A 6 39.13 9.80 -8.64
N HIS A 7 37.91 9.37 -8.96
CA HIS A 7 36.72 9.83 -8.27
C HIS A 7 36.52 8.98 -7.01
N ARG A 8 37.05 9.47 -5.88
CA ARG A 8 36.69 8.97 -4.55
C ARG A 8 35.43 9.74 -4.12
N VAL A 9 34.26 9.20 -4.44
CA VAL A 9 33.01 9.66 -3.83
C VAL A 9 33.06 9.20 -2.37
N MET A 10 33.22 10.15 -1.44
CA MET A 10 33.03 9.89 -0.02
C MET A 10 31.54 9.67 0.22
N GLU A 11 31.11 8.42 0.23
CA GLU A 11 29.87 8.02 0.90
C GLU A 11 30.10 8.15 2.42
N SER A 12 29.61 9.24 3.01
CA SER A 12 29.56 9.38 4.46
C SER A 12 28.37 8.57 4.99
N THR A 13 28.54 7.26 5.06
CA THR A 13 27.62 6.36 5.76
C THR A 13 27.85 6.56 7.26
N ILE A 14 26.98 7.34 7.91
CA ILE A 14 26.84 7.27 9.37
C ILE A 14 26.25 5.89 9.66
N ALA A 15 27.12 4.92 9.93
CA ALA A 15 26.72 3.58 10.32
C ALA A 15 26.17 3.63 11.75
N PHE A 16 24.87 3.81 11.89
CA PHE A 16 24.16 3.46 13.11
C PHE A 16 24.16 1.93 13.22
N VAL A 17 24.86 1.38 14.21
CA VAL A 17 24.84 -0.05 14.51
C VAL A 17 23.56 -0.33 15.28
N ALA A 18 22.53 -0.84 14.59
CA ALA A 18 21.29 -1.27 15.23
C ALA A 18 21.60 -2.36 16.27
N ASN A 19 21.17 -2.17 17.51
CA ASN A 19 21.50 -3.04 18.64
C ASN A 19 20.46 -4.16 18.85
N SER A 20 19.31 -4.09 18.16
CA SER A 20 18.28 -5.14 18.16
C SER A 20 17.69 -5.44 16.76
N PRO A 21 17.16 -6.65 16.50
CA PRO A 21 16.48 -6.98 15.23
C PRO A 21 15.30 -6.07 14.91
N VAL A 22 14.62 -5.59 15.97
CA VAL A 22 13.52 -4.62 15.90
C VAL A 22 13.98 -3.27 15.36
N GLU A 23 15.05 -2.69 15.92
CA GLU A 23 15.60 -1.42 15.44
C GLU A 23 16.07 -1.53 14.00
N LYS A 24 16.65 -2.68 13.64
CA LYS A 24 17.08 -2.95 12.27
C LYS A 24 15.92 -2.98 11.28
N LEU A 25 14.76 -3.53 11.67
CA LEU A 25 13.55 -3.46 10.83
C LEU A 25 13.10 -2.02 10.64
N GLU A 26 12.98 -1.25 11.72
CA GLU A 26 12.50 0.14 11.67
C GLU A 26 13.43 1.02 10.81
N GLN A 27 14.74 0.82 10.94
CA GLN A 27 15.73 1.49 10.08
C GLN A 27 15.56 1.11 8.61
N LEU A 28 15.38 -0.17 8.29
CA LEU A 28 15.18 -0.62 6.91
C LEU A 28 13.87 -0.10 6.32
N GLU A 29 12.80 0.03 7.10
CA GLU A 29 11.56 0.64 6.64
C GLU A 29 11.75 2.12 6.26
N LEU A 30 12.51 2.87 7.07
CA LEU A 30 12.87 4.25 6.76
C LEU A 30 13.75 4.35 5.50
N GLU A 31 14.70 3.44 5.33
CA GLU A 31 15.54 3.35 4.13
C GLU A 31 14.70 3.06 2.88
N VAL A 32 13.69 2.18 2.97
CA VAL A 32 12.75 1.91 1.86
C VAL A 32 12.03 3.19 1.44
N ILE A 33 11.52 3.96 2.40
CA ILE A 33 10.81 5.22 2.12
C ILE A 33 11.75 6.24 1.49
N SER A 34 12.95 6.41 2.05
CA SER A 34 13.97 7.31 1.50
C SER A 34 14.36 6.92 0.07
N CYS A 35 14.57 5.63 -0.21
CA CYS A 35 14.87 5.15 -1.55
C CYS A 35 13.71 5.37 -2.53
N SER A 36 12.47 5.17 -2.06
CA SER A 36 11.24 5.40 -2.85
C SER A 36 11.14 6.87 -3.29
N SER A 37 11.35 7.81 -2.37
CA SER A 37 11.32 9.26 -2.66
C SER A 37 12.43 9.69 -3.63
N ASN A 38 13.59 9.04 -3.59
CA ASN A 38 14.73 9.34 -4.44
C ASN A 38 14.74 8.55 -5.77
N THR A 39 13.66 7.82 -6.10
CA THR A 39 13.53 7.00 -7.33
C THR A 39 14.61 5.91 -7.48
N LEU A 40 15.19 5.46 -6.37
CA LEU A 40 16.21 4.41 -6.32
C LEU A 40 15.56 3.02 -6.39
N ASN A 41 14.89 2.75 -7.50
CA ASN A 41 13.97 1.64 -7.69
C ASN A 41 14.58 0.25 -7.40
N GLU A 42 15.86 0.05 -7.72
CA GLU A 42 16.54 -1.22 -7.45
C GLU A 42 16.80 -1.45 -5.96
N LEU A 43 17.14 -0.37 -5.25
CA LEU A 43 17.43 -0.43 -3.82
C LEU A 43 16.16 -0.70 -3.01
N VAL A 44 15.02 -0.14 -3.41
CA VAL A 44 13.73 -0.42 -2.75
C VAL A 44 13.43 -1.92 -2.72
N VAL A 45 13.52 -2.61 -3.86
CA VAL A 45 13.23 -4.05 -3.93
C VAL A 45 14.23 -4.85 -3.11
N ARG A 46 15.53 -4.50 -3.17
CA ARG A 46 16.56 -5.16 -2.36
C ARG A 46 16.28 -5.02 -0.86
N LYS A 47 15.90 -3.82 -0.42
CA LYS A 47 15.57 -3.54 0.98
C LYS A 47 14.29 -4.26 1.44
N CYS A 48 13.28 -4.40 0.57
CA CYS A 48 12.13 -5.25 0.86
C CYS A 48 12.52 -6.73 1.05
N VAL A 49 13.49 -7.26 0.29
CA VAL A 49 14.01 -8.62 0.50
C VAL A 49 14.76 -8.74 1.82
N GLU A 50 15.56 -7.74 2.20
CA GLU A 50 16.24 -7.67 3.50
C GLU A 50 15.23 -7.69 4.67
N LEU A 51 14.13 -6.92 4.56
CA LEU A 51 13.04 -6.91 5.56
C LEU A 51 12.41 -8.30 5.74
N ILE A 52 12.17 -9.03 4.65
CA ILE A 52 11.68 -10.42 4.73
C ILE A 52 12.69 -11.30 5.47
N GLY A 53 13.98 -11.20 5.13
CA GLY A 53 15.04 -11.98 5.77
C GLY A 53 15.10 -11.77 7.28
N ILE A 54 15.05 -10.51 7.73
CA ILE A 54 15.06 -10.19 9.17
C ILE A 54 13.77 -10.63 9.85
N SER A 55 12.62 -10.48 9.19
CA SER A 55 11.34 -10.93 9.76
C SER A 55 11.29 -12.43 10.03
N GLN A 56 12.06 -13.24 9.30
CA GLN A 56 12.18 -14.69 9.52
C GLN A 56 13.06 -15.03 10.74
N LEU A 57 14.01 -14.16 11.08
CA LEU A 57 14.90 -14.33 12.24
C LEU A 57 14.23 -13.87 13.54
N MET A 58 13.15 -13.10 13.45
CA MET A 58 12.37 -12.68 14.59
C MET A 58 11.40 -13.80 15.02
N SER A 59 11.30 -14.01 16.33
CA SER A 59 10.51 -15.08 16.97
C SER A 59 9.08 -15.18 16.40
N PRO A 60 8.43 -16.36 16.39
CA PRO A 60 7.09 -16.58 15.81
C PRO A 60 5.95 -15.73 16.42
N THR A 61 6.26 -14.91 17.44
CA THR A 61 5.31 -14.07 18.17
C THR A 61 4.72 -12.92 17.36
N CYS A 62 5.26 -12.60 16.18
CA CYS A 62 4.72 -11.55 15.30
C CYS A 62 4.31 -12.14 13.93
N SER A 63 3.23 -12.92 13.94
CA SER A 63 2.69 -13.64 12.78
C SER A 63 2.46 -12.75 11.55
N CYS A 64 2.22 -11.44 11.73
CA CYS A 64 1.92 -10.51 10.65
C CYS A 64 3.15 -9.97 9.89
N LEU A 65 4.38 -10.05 10.42
CA LEU A 65 5.55 -9.42 9.78
C LEU A 65 5.91 -10.06 8.43
N ARG A 66 5.89 -11.40 8.38
CA ARG A 66 6.22 -12.13 7.17
C ARG A 66 5.23 -11.86 6.04
N PRO A 67 3.89 -11.98 6.22
CA PRO A 67 2.95 -11.60 5.17
C PRO A 67 3.02 -10.11 4.83
N GLN A 68 3.27 -9.24 5.81
CA GLN A 68 3.45 -7.80 5.58
C GLN A 68 4.61 -7.49 4.63
N TYR A 69 5.82 -7.97 4.91
CA TYR A 69 6.96 -7.62 4.06
C TYR A 69 6.93 -8.37 2.73
N THR A 70 6.30 -9.56 2.70
CA THR A 70 6.04 -10.27 1.44
C THR A 70 5.05 -9.50 0.55
N SER A 71 4.00 -8.89 1.13
CA SER A 71 3.07 -8.04 0.37
C SER A 71 3.72 -6.73 -0.08
N CYS A 72 4.56 -6.13 0.75
CA CYS A 72 5.36 -4.96 0.37
C CYS A 72 6.31 -5.27 -0.80
N LEU A 73 7.00 -6.41 -0.77
CA LEU A 73 7.86 -6.84 -1.88
C LEU A 73 7.06 -7.05 -3.17
N ALA A 74 5.90 -7.70 -3.09
CA ALA A 74 5.02 -7.89 -4.24
C ALA A 74 4.61 -6.56 -4.88
N PHE A 75 4.19 -5.59 -4.06
CA PHE A 75 3.85 -4.25 -4.50
C PHE A 75 5.07 -3.53 -5.11
N ALA A 76 6.23 -3.64 -4.47
CA ALA A 76 7.46 -2.99 -4.90
C ALA A 76 7.91 -3.45 -6.31
N TYR A 77 7.74 -4.73 -6.64
CA TYR A 77 8.01 -5.22 -7.99
C TYR A 77 7.18 -4.47 -9.06
N LEU A 78 5.87 -4.32 -8.86
CA LEU A 78 5.06 -3.59 -9.83
C LEU A 78 5.34 -2.09 -9.83
N GLN A 79 5.54 -1.51 -8.65
CA GLN A 79 5.66 -0.07 -8.49
C GLN A 79 7.00 0.48 -8.99
N PHE A 80 8.10 -0.22 -8.71
CA PHE A 80 9.45 0.29 -8.95
C PHE A 80 10.17 -0.44 -10.10
N LYS A 81 9.86 -1.73 -10.35
CA LYS A 81 10.44 -2.48 -11.49
C LYS A 81 9.53 -2.52 -12.71
N GLY A 82 8.23 -2.31 -12.54
CA GLY A 82 7.27 -2.14 -13.63
C GLY A 82 6.67 -3.45 -14.15
N ALA A 83 5.99 -3.36 -15.29
CA ALA A 83 5.08 -4.41 -15.78
C ALA A 83 5.78 -5.75 -16.13
N GLY A 84 7.07 -5.73 -16.48
CA GLY A 84 7.84 -6.94 -16.78
C GLY A 84 7.99 -7.89 -15.58
N PHE A 85 7.72 -7.40 -14.36
CA PHE A 85 7.80 -8.17 -13.11
C PHE A 85 6.43 -8.60 -12.58
N ALA A 86 5.40 -8.59 -13.42
CA ALA A 86 4.04 -8.94 -13.00
C ALA A 86 3.92 -10.37 -12.47
N LEU A 87 4.67 -11.32 -13.04
CA LEU A 87 4.66 -12.71 -12.57
C LEU A 87 5.24 -12.83 -11.16
N GLN A 88 6.38 -12.19 -10.90
CA GLN A 88 7.03 -12.17 -9.59
C GLN A 88 6.14 -11.50 -8.54
N ALA A 89 5.51 -10.37 -8.91
CA ALA A 89 4.55 -9.70 -8.04
C ALA A 89 3.35 -10.59 -7.70
N GLU A 90 2.78 -11.30 -8.69
CA GLU A 90 1.68 -12.25 -8.45
C GLU A 90 2.11 -13.39 -7.51
N GLN A 91 3.30 -13.96 -7.71
CA GLN A 91 3.82 -15.05 -6.88
C GLN A 91 4.01 -14.61 -5.42
N HIS A 92 4.64 -13.47 -5.18
CA HIS A 92 4.83 -12.94 -3.84
C HIS A 92 3.49 -12.57 -3.19
N ALA A 93 2.56 -11.97 -3.93
CA ALA A 93 1.25 -11.63 -3.38
C ALA A 93 0.43 -12.87 -3.01
N ASN A 94 0.45 -13.93 -3.83
CA ASN A 94 -0.18 -15.21 -3.48
C ASN A 94 0.46 -15.84 -2.24
N SER A 95 1.80 -15.77 -2.12
CA SER A 95 2.53 -16.25 -0.95
C SER A 95 2.13 -15.49 0.31
N ALA A 96 2.00 -14.16 0.23
CA ALA A 96 1.55 -13.32 1.34
C ALA A 96 0.12 -13.69 1.79
N ILE A 97 -0.83 -13.87 0.87
CA ILE A 97 -2.20 -14.32 1.20
C ILE A 97 -2.20 -15.68 1.86
N SER A 98 -1.41 -16.64 1.35
CA SER A 98 -1.32 -17.96 1.98
C SER A 98 -0.86 -17.87 3.44
N MET A 99 0.10 -16.99 3.74
CA MET A 99 0.57 -16.74 5.11
C MET A 99 -0.49 -16.04 5.97
N VAL A 100 -1.22 -15.06 5.41
CA VAL A 100 -2.34 -14.40 6.11
C VAL A 100 -3.40 -15.43 6.51
N LEU A 101 -3.76 -16.32 5.59
CA LEU A 101 -4.78 -17.34 5.82
C LEU A 101 -4.33 -18.41 6.81
N SER A 102 -3.08 -18.89 6.74
CA SER A 102 -2.56 -19.84 7.73
C SER A 102 -2.59 -19.25 9.14
N ASN A 103 -2.18 -17.99 9.28
CA ASN A 103 -2.18 -17.31 10.57
C ASN A 103 -3.59 -17.13 11.15
N ALA A 104 -4.60 -16.91 10.30
CA ALA A 104 -6.00 -16.81 10.72
C ALA A 104 -6.55 -18.15 11.23
N VAL A 105 -6.19 -19.26 10.57
CA VAL A 105 -6.55 -20.62 11.00
C VAL A 105 -5.91 -20.94 12.35
N ASP A 106 -4.61 -20.65 12.51
CA ASP A 106 -3.89 -20.91 13.76
C ASP A 106 -4.43 -20.06 14.93
N SER A 107 -4.84 -18.82 14.66
CA SER A 107 -5.41 -17.90 15.66
C SER A 107 -6.81 -18.30 16.11
N SER A 108 -7.60 -18.96 15.25
CA SER A 108 -8.90 -19.53 15.61
C SER A 108 -8.79 -20.74 16.57
N GLN A 109 -7.63 -21.37 16.65
CA GLN A 109 -7.34 -22.45 17.61
C GLN A 109 -6.71 -21.94 18.92
N LEU A 110 -6.19 -20.71 18.94
CA LEU A 110 -5.53 -20.07 20.09
C LEU A 110 -6.45 -19.11 20.86
N SER A 111 -7.73 -18.98 20.49
CA SER A 111 -8.64 -17.95 20.99
C SER A 111 -9.14 -18.13 22.43
N GLU A 112 -8.59 -19.04 23.23
CA GLU A 112 -8.98 -19.21 24.63
C GLU A 112 -8.26 -18.25 25.61
N ASN A 113 -7.25 -17.46 25.19
CA ASN A 113 -6.44 -16.68 26.14
C ASN A 113 -6.11 -15.21 25.77
N TRP A 114 -6.75 -14.60 24.76
CA TRP A 114 -6.42 -13.23 24.33
C TRP A 114 -7.47 -12.19 24.73
N HIS A 115 -7.55 -11.87 26.02
CA HIS A 115 -8.37 -10.76 26.53
C HIS A 115 -7.54 -9.48 26.72
N SER A 116 -7.32 -8.73 25.64
CA SER A 116 -7.17 -7.28 25.69
C SER A 116 -7.69 -6.66 24.39
N GLY A 117 -8.81 -5.92 24.47
CA GLY A 117 -9.52 -5.39 23.30
C GLY A 117 -8.70 -4.40 22.45
N GLU A 118 -7.60 -3.88 22.98
CA GLU A 118 -6.73 -2.93 22.27
C GLU A 118 -5.65 -3.62 21.41
N SER A 119 -5.17 -4.82 21.78
CA SER A 119 -4.19 -5.56 20.98
C SER A 119 -4.84 -6.24 19.76
N ALA A 120 -6.06 -6.75 19.95
CA ALA A 120 -6.85 -7.36 18.89
C ALA A 120 -7.22 -6.36 17.78
N THR A 121 -7.54 -5.11 18.13
CA THR A 121 -7.88 -4.05 17.17
C THR A 121 -6.66 -3.58 16.36
N LYS A 122 -5.47 -3.48 16.97
CA LYS A 122 -4.20 -3.16 16.28
C LYS A 122 -3.78 -4.24 15.29
N HIS A 123 -3.89 -5.51 15.71
CA HIS A 123 -3.62 -6.65 14.83
C HIS A 123 -4.60 -6.69 13.66
N ASN A 124 -5.87 -6.36 13.91
CA ASN A 124 -6.89 -6.30 12.86
C ASN A 124 -6.58 -5.23 11.80
N GLN A 125 -6.22 -4.01 12.19
CA GLN A 125 -5.88 -2.93 11.23
C GLN A 125 -4.66 -3.27 10.36
N THR A 126 -3.60 -3.80 10.97
CA THR A 126 -2.39 -4.21 10.24
C THR A 126 -2.73 -5.28 9.20
N MET A 127 -3.47 -6.30 9.60
CA MET A 127 -3.86 -7.38 8.70
C MET A 127 -4.81 -6.92 7.59
N LEU A 128 -5.74 -6.00 7.86
CA LEU A 128 -6.58 -5.39 6.83
C LEU A 128 -5.74 -4.65 5.78
N LEU A 129 -4.77 -3.83 6.20
CA LEU A 129 -3.90 -3.09 5.28
C LEU A 129 -2.98 -4.00 4.46
N VAL A 130 -2.43 -5.05 5.09
CA VAL A 130 -1.66 -6.10 4.38
C VAL A 130 -2.54 -6.78 3.35
N THR A 131 -3.75 -7.18 3.72
CA THR A 131 -4.67 -7.92 2.84
C THR A 131 -5.15 -7.04 1.69
N LEU A 132 -5.46 -5.76 1.95
CA LEU A 132 -5.80 -4.76 0.94
C LEU A 132 -4.67 -4.59 -0.08
N LEU A 133 -3.44 -4.33 0.38
CA LEU A 133 -2.28 -4.15 -0.50
C LEU A 133 -2.03 -5.40 -1.34
N THR A 134 -2.21 -6.57 -0.75
CA THR A 134 -1.97 -7.85 -1.43
C THR A 134 -2.98 -8.10 -2.54
N TYR A 135 -4.29 -7.97 -2.27
CA TYR A 135 -5.31 -8.16 -3.31
C TYR A 135 -5.28 -7.06 -4.37
N TYR A 136 -4.98 -5.82 -3.99
CA TYR A 136 -4.73 -4.74 -4.93
C TYR A 136 -3.56 -5.06 -5.87
N THR A 137 -2.46 -5.57 -5.32
CA THR A 137 -1.28 -5.98 -6.10
C THR A 137 -1.59 -7.17 -7.01
N LEU A 138 -2.34 -8.17 -6.52
CA LEU A 138 -2.81 -9.29 -7.36
C LEU A 138 -3.65 -8.80 -8.53
N ALA A 139 -4.63 -7.93 -8.28
CA ALA A 139 -5.50 -7.39 -9.32
C ALA A 139 -4.69 -6.68 -10.41
N ARG A 140 -3.68 -5.89 -10.03
CA ARG A 140 -2.75 -5.24 -10.97
C ARG A 140 -1.92 -6.26 -11.75
N ALA A 141 -1.27 -7.19 -11.07
CA ALA A 141 -0.42 -8.20 -11.69
C ALA A 141 -1.20 -9.07 -12.68
N GLN A 142 -2.38 -9.56 -12.27
CA GLN A 142 -3.26 -10.39 -13.10
C GLN A 142 -3.78 -9.64 -14.33
N THR A 143 -4.07 -8.34 -14.19
CA THR A 143 -4.43 -7.50 -15.36
C THR A 143 -3.28 -7.43 -16.37
N LEU A 144 -2.04 -7.27 -15.90
CA LEU A 144 -0.86 -7.23 -16.77
C LEU A 144 -0.56 -8.59 -17.42
N LEU A 145 -0.86 -9.68 -16.71
CA LEU A 145 -0.73 -11.05 -17.19
C LEU A 145 -1.91 -11.52 -18.06
N LYS A 146 -2.88 -10.65 -18.35
CA LYS A 146 -4.10 -10.99 -19.13
C LYS A 146 -4.88 -12.16 -18.51
N LYS A 147 -5.04 -12.12 -17.18
CA LYS A 147 -5.85 -13.03 -16.37
C LYS A 147 -7.09 -12.28 -15.88
N GLU A 148 -7.95 -11.87 -16.80
CA GLU A 148 -9.02 -10.90 -16.55
C GLU A 148 -10.04 -11.38 -15.51
N TYR A 149 -10.33 -12.68 -15.47
CA TYR A 149 -11.29 -13.23 -14.51
C TYR A 149 -10.73 -13.17 -13.09
N GLU A 150 -9.48 -13.59 -12.91
CA GLU A 150 -8.75 -13.57 -11.66
C GLU A 150 -8.53 -12.13 -11.19
N ALA A 151 -8.17 -11.22 -12.11
CA ALA A 151 -7.97 -9.81 -11.82
C ALA A 151 -9.23 -9.16 -11.24
N ILE A 152 -10.41 -9.42 -11.84
CA ILE A 152 -11.69 -8.94 -11.32
C ILE A 152 -11.97 -9.52 -9.93
N LYS A 153 -11.76 -10.83 -9.73
CA LYS A 153 -11.98 -11.47 -8.43
C LYS A 153 -11.09 -10.87 -7.34
N SER A 154 -9.82 -10.63 -7.64
CA SER A 154 -8.88 -9.98 -6.73
C SER A 154 -9.26 -8.51 -6.47
N ALA A 155 -9.69 -7.77 -7.51
CA ALA A 155 -10.14 -6.39 -7.37
C ALA A 155 -11.38 -6.25 -6.48
N GLN A 156 -12.36 -7.14 -6.64
CA GLN A 156 -13.56 -7.18 -5.80
C GLN A 156 -13.24 -7.46 -4.33
N LYS A 157 -12.29 -8.38 -4.07
CA LYS A 157 -11.83 -8.63 -2.70
C LYS A 157 -11.12 -7.42 -2.10
N ALA A 158 -10.24 -6.78 -2.87
CA ALA A 158 -9.57 -5.54 -2.44
C ALA A 158 -10.60 -4.43 -2.14
N GLU A 159 -11.64 -4.32 -2.96
CA GLU A 159 -12.70 -3.32 -2.77
C GLU A 159 -13.50 -3.54 -1.47
N LEU A 160 -13.86 -4.79 -1.15
CA LEU A 160 -14.54 -5.11 0.11
C LEU A 160 -13.70 -4.71 1.33
N ILE A 161 -12.40 -5.05 1.30
CA ILE A 161 -11.47 -4.69 2.40
C ILE A 161 -11.28 -3.17 2.47
N LEU A 162 -11.22 -2.49 1.33
CA LEU A 162 -11.11 -1.03 1.29
C LEU A 162 -12.32 -0.37 1.95
N ILE A 163 -13.54 -0.85 1.69
CA ILE A 163 -14.76 -0.36 2.35
C ILE A 163 -14.66 -0.55 3.86
N GLU A 164 -14.16 -1.70 4.32
CA GLU A 164 -13.94 -1.95 5.75
C GLU A 164 -12.92 -0.98 6.36
N VAL A 165 -11.77 -0.77 5.71
CA VAL A 165 -10.75 0.19 6.15
C VAL A 165 -11.31 1.62 6.21
N LEU A 166 -12.10 2.04 5.21
CA LEU A 166 -12.76 3.35 5.19
C LEU A 166 -13.81 3.48 6.30
N SER A 167 -14.54 2.40 6.61
CA SER A 167 -15.51 2.41 7.71
C SER A 167 -14.84 2.66 9.07
N LEU A 168 -13.67 2.07 9.31
CA LEU A 168 -12.88 2.31 10.53
C LEU A 168 -12.48 3.78 10.66
N ILE A 169 -12.11 4.42 9.55
CA ILE A 169 -11.80 5.86 9.50
C ILE A 169 -13.04 6.68 9.90
N THR A 170 -14.22 6.35 9.37
CA THR A 170 -15.46 7.08 9.67
C THR A 170 -15.91 6.91 11.12
N SER A 171 -15.79 5.71 11.70
CA SER A 171 -16.14 5.43 13.09
C SER A 171 -15.22 6.13 14.10
N CYS A 172 -13.93 6.33 13.76
CA CYS A 172 -13.02 7.13 14.58
C CYS A 172 -13.33 8.64 14.53
N ARG A 173 -13.94 9.13 13.45
CA ARG A 173 -14.30 10.56 13.29
C ARG A 173 -15.58 10.95 14.04
N SER A 174 -16.45 10.00 14.37
CA SER A 174 -17.72 10.26 15.08
C SER A 174 -17.60 10.39 16.61
N HIS A 175 -16.39 10.33 17.21
CA HIS A 175 -16.15 10.55 18.64
C HIS A 175 -15.15 11.69 18.91
N PRO A 176 -15.58 12.97 18.95
CA PRO A 176 -14.69 14.12 19.10
C PRO A 176 -14.24 14.44 20.55
N GLU A 177 -14.80 13.80 21.58
CA GLU A 177 -14.75 14.31 22.96
C GLU A 177 -13.43 14.10 23.76
N GLN A 178 -12.29 13.85 23.12
CA GLN A 178 -11.01 13.70 23.86
C GLN A 178 -9.81 14.47 23.29
N ARG A 179 -10.01 15.51 22.47
CA ARG A 179 -8.90 16.30 21.89
C ARG A 179 -8.72 17.74 22.41
N GLU A 180 -9.40 18.13 23.50
CA GLU A 180 -9.33 19.52 23.98
C GLU A 180 -8.24 19.83 25.03
N ASN A 181 -7.37 18.88 25.40
CA ASN A 181 -6.26 19.17 26.31
C ASN A 181 -4.90 18.85 25.67
N GLN A 182 -4.43 19.76 24.80
CA GLN A 182 -3.01 20.11 24.56
C GLN A 182 -2.83 20.78 23.18
N ARG A 183 -3.27 22.04 23.03
CA ARG A 183 -2.72 22.96 22.02
C ARG A 183 -2.64 24.37 22.59
N THR A 184 -1.63 24.60 23.42
CA THR A 184 -1.05 25.93 23.63
C THR A 184 0.34 25.91 23.00
N GLY A 185 0.51 26.66 21.93
CA GLY A 185 1.77 26.73 21.19
C GLY A 185 1.56 27.31 19.80
N ASP A 186 1.42 28.63 19.73
CA ASP A 186 1.39 29.41 18.51
C ASP A 186 2.58 29.08 17.60
N PHE A 187 2.32 28.69 16.35
CA PHE A 187 3.22 28.99 15.22
C PHE A 187 2.39 29.11 13.93
N SER A 188 2.24 30.35 13.47
CA SER A 188 1.73 30.68 12.13
C SER A 188 2.87 30.59 11.12
N ILE A 189 2.70 29.84 10.02
CA ILE A 189 3.36 30.10 8.74
C ILE A 189 2.38 29.81 7.59
N ASN A 190 2.21 30.83 6.75
CA ASN A 190 1.46 30.84 5.49
C ASN A 190 2.12 29.97 4.40
N GLY A 191 1.30 29.33 3.58
CA GLY A 191 1.69 28.77 2.29
C GLY A 191 0.65 27.76 1.81
N GLY A 192 -0.13 28.12 0.79
CA GLY A 192 -1.26 27.32 0.31
C GLY A 192 -0.84 25.97 -0.26
N GLU A 193 -1.11 24.91 0.49
CA GLU A 193 -1.30 23.56 -0.01
C GLU A 193 -2.62 23.04 0.55
N HIS A 194 -3.45 22.46 -0.32
CA HIS A 194 -4.77 21.95 0.00
C HIS A 194 -4.71 20.98 1.20
N VAL A 195 -5.33 21.42 2.30
CA VAL A 195 -5.45 20.72 3.58
C VAL A 195 -6.42 19.55 3.45
N VAL A 196 -5.95 18.41 2.94
CA VAL A 196 -6.66 17.11 3.04
C VAL A 196 -5.69 15.96 3.42
N SER A 197 -4.37 16.17 3.37
CA SER A 197 -3.37 15.12 3.55
C SER A 197 -2.96 14.82 5.00
N THR A 198 -3.32 15.66 5.98
CA THR A 198 -2.83 15.54 7.37
C THR A 198 -3.75 14.74 8.30
N GLU A 199 -5.01 14.47 7.94
CA GLU A 199 -5.98 13.83 8.84
C GLU A 199 -5.99 12.28 8.79
N GLN A 200 -5.42 11.66 7.75
CA GLN A 200 -5.33 10.19 7.66
C GLN A 200 -4.19 9.61 8.51
N HIS A 201 -3.22 10.43 8.91
CA HIS A 201 -2.01 9.98 9.62
C HIS A 201 -2.29 9.59 11.08
N ASP A 202 -3.30 10.21 11.70
CA ASP A 202 -3.65 9.99 13.12
C ASP A 202 -4.38 8.65 13.37
N ILE A 203 -5.10 8.13 12.37
CA ILE A 203 -5.99 6.96 12.51
C ILE A 203 -5.21 5.64 12.49
N PHE A 204 -4.06 5.63 11.80
CA PHE A 204 -3.16 4.48 11.70
C PHE A 204 -1.93 4.61 12.63
N THR A 205 -2.03 5.41 13.69
CA THR A 205 -0.99 5.51 14.74
C THR A 205 -0.66 4.15 15.37
N ASN A 206 -1.65 3.27 15.39
CA ASN A 206 -1.58 1.89 15.87
C ASN A 206 -0.93 0.90 14.87
N VAL A 207 -0.71 1.30 13.62
CA VAL A 207 0.00 0.51 12.63
C VAL A 207 1.49 0.80 12.78
N ARG A 208 2.23 -0.19 13.32
CA ARG A 208 3.65 -0.05 13.62
C ARG A 208 4.49 0.25 12.38
N SER A 209 4.24 -0.47 11.29
CA SER A 209 5.03 -0.33 10.08
C SER A 209 4.69 0.94 9.33
N ILE A 210 5.69 1.79 9.10
CA ILE A 210 5.52 3.00 8.32
C ILE A 210 5.22 2.68 6.84
N LEU A 211 5.65 1.51 6.35
CA LEU A 211 5.37 1.04 4.99
C LEU A 211 3.90 0.71 4.75
N LEU A 212 3.10 0.54 5.80
CA LEU A 212 1.67 0.25 5.68
C LEU A 212 0.78 1.47 5.85
N LYS A 213 1.33 2.64 6.23
CA LYS A 213 0.54 3.85 6.43
C LYS A 213 0.10 4.44 5.08
N PRO A 214 -1.20 4.46 4.76
CA PRO A 214 -1.67 4.96 3.47
C PRO A 214 -1.25 6.43 3.24
N GLY A 215 -0.75 6.72 2.04
CA GLY A 215 -0.34 8.08 1.66
C GLY A 215 1.04 8.51 2.19
N ALA A 216 1.70 7.73 3.05
CA ALA A 216 2.99 8.07 3.64
C ALA A 216 4.20 7.76 2.74
N GLY A 217 4.02 7.70 1.42
CA GLY A 217 5.08 7.55 0.41
C GLY A 217 5.22 6.15 -0.19
N PHE A 218 5.22 5.08 0.60
CA PHE A 218 5.28 3.70 0.06
C PHE A 218 3.89 3.13 -0.23
N TYR A 219 3.01 3.12 0.78
CA TYR A 219 1.64 2.62 0.62
C TYR A 219 0.79 3.65 -0.15
N PRO A 220 0.07 3.25 -1.21
CA PRO A 220 -0.78 4.19 -1.95
C PRO A 220 -1.90 4.78 -1.09
N ALA A 221 -2.25 6.06 -1.31
CA ALA A 221 -3.44 6.64 -0.68
C ALA A 221 -4.70 5.81 -1.01
N LEU A 222 -5.64 5.74 -0.07
CA LEU A 222 -6.81 4.86 -0.18
C LEU A 222 -7.70 5.24 -1.36
N GLU A 223 -7.85 6.54 -1.63
CA GLU A 223 -8.56 7.10 -2.78
C GLU A 223 -7.91 6.66 -4.10
N HIS A 224 -6.57 6.64 -4.15
CA HIS A 224 -5.84 6.18 -5.33
C HIS A 224 -6.05 4.68 -5.56
N ILE A 225 -6.10 3.88 -4.49
CA ILE A 225 -6.45 2.44 -4.59
C ILE A 225 -7.87 2.31 -5.16
N GLN A 226 -8.83 3.06 -4.65
CA GLN A 226 -10.22 3.02 -5.11
C GLN A 226 -10.36 3.32 -6.61
N ILE A 227 -9.74 4.41 -7.07
CA ILE A 227 -9.71 4.79 -8.50
C ILE A 227 -9.07 3.69 -9.34
N ARG A 228 -7.93 3.16 -8.91
CA ARG A 228 -7.20 2.12 -9.65
C ARG A 228 -7.96 0.81 -9.73
N LEU A 229 -8.68 0.42 -8.67
CA LEU A 229 -9.54 -0.78 -8.69
C LEU A 229 -10.67 -0.64 -9.71
N ALA A 230 -11.35 0.52 -9.74
CA ALA A 230 -12.37 0.80 -10.75
C ALA A 230 -11.78 0.74 -12.17
N MET A 231 -10.60 1.33 -12.41
CA MET A 231 -9.91 1.22 -13.70
C MET A 231 -9.54 -0.22 -14.09
N ILE A 232 -9.06 -1.03 -13.14
CA ILE A 232 -8.73 -2.45 -13.36
C ILE A 232 -9.97 -3.22 -13.80
N CYS A 233 -11.07 -3.07 -13.05
CA CYS A 233 -12.35 -3.69 -13.39
C CYS A 233 -12.85 -3.23 -14.76
N GLY A 234 -12.79 -1.91 -15.04
CA GLY A 234 -13.15 -1.33 -16.34
C GLY A 234 -12.39 -1.97 -17.50
N ARG A 235 -11.07 -2.09 -17.37
CA ARG A 235 -10.20 -2.72 -18.38
C ARG A 235 -10.50 -4.21 -18.57
N CYS A 236 -10.65 -4.95 -17.48
CA CYS A 236 -10.94 -6.38 -17.57
C CYS A 236 -12.32 -6.63 -18.20
N TYR A 237 -13.34 -5.84 -17.85
CA TYR A 237 -14.65 -5.93 -18.50
C TYR A 237 -14.61 -5.56 -19.98
N PHE A 238 -13.83 -4.55 -20.36
CA PHE A 238 -13.63 -4.19 -21.77
C PHE A 238 -13.03 -5.36 -22.55
N ASN A 239 -11.95 -5.94 -22.06
CA ASN A 239 -11.29 -7.10 -22.68
C ASN A 239 -12.24 -8.32 -22.78
N GLN A 240 -13.17 -8.48 -21.82
CA GLN A 240 -14.22 -9.49 -21.85
C GLN A 240 -15.42 -9.12 -22.73
N LYS A 241 -15.38 -8.02 -23.48
CA LYS A 241 -16.47 -7.48 -24.31
C LYS A 241 -17.74 -7.12 -23.53
N LYS A 242 -17.62 -6.89 -22.22
CA LYS A 242 -18.71 -6.45 -21.33
C LYS A 242 -18.74 -4.92 -21.27
N TYR A 243 -18.99 -4.28 -22.40
CA TYR A 243 -18.81 -2.83 -22.57
C TYR A 243 -19.66 -1.98 -21.62
N ILE A 244 -20.90 -2.37 -21.34
CA ILE A 244 -21.75 -1.67 -20.37
C ILE A 244 -21.10 -1.66 -18.98
N LYS A 245 -20.64 -2.82 -18.50
CA LYS A 245 -19.96 -2.93 -17.19
C LYS A 245 -18.64 -2.18 -17.18
N SER A 246 -17.92 -2.20 -18.30
CA SER A 246 -16.68 -1.46 -18.46
C SER A 246 -16.91 0.05 -18.35
N LYS A 247 -17.90 0.58 -19.08
CA LYS A 247 -18.27 2.00 -19.07
C LYS A 247 -18.61 2.47 -17.67
N VAL A 248 -19.48 1.76 -16.95
CA VAL A 248 -19.86 2.08 -15.57
C VAL A 248 -18.64 2.20 -14.65
N GLN A 249 -17.67 1.29 -14.77
CA GLN A 249 -16.47 1.33 -13.94
C GLN A 249 -15.53 2.49 -14.29
N TYR A 250 -15.39 2.82 -15.58
CA TYR A 250 -14.60 3.98 -15.99
C TYR A 250 -15.27 5.31 -15.64
N GLU A 251 -16.59 5.43 -15.76
CA GLU A 251 -17.34 6.61 -15.31
C GLU A 251 -17.19 6.80 -13.79
N ARG A 252 -17.26 5.71 -13.02
CA ARG A 252 -16.98 5.74 -11.58
C ARG A 252 -15.54 6.21 -11.29
N ALA A 253 -14.55 5.67 -12.00
CA ALA A 253 -13.16 6.10 -11.85
C ALA A 253 -12.99 7.59 -12.19
N LEU A 254 -13.65 8.07 -13.26
CA LEU A 254 -13.62 9.47 -13.67
C LEU A 254 -14.20 10.37 -12.60
N SER A 255 -15.39 10.05 -12.09
CA SER A 255 -16.04 10.82 -11.02
C SER A 255 -15.16 10.97 -9.78
N MET A 256 -14.53 9.88 -9.34
CA MET A 256 -13.60 9.91 -8.19
C MET A 256 -12.34 10.74 -8.50
N THR A 257 -11.79 10.62 -9.71
CA THR A 257 -10.59 11.36 -10.13
C THR A 257 -10.85 12.86 -10.26
N THR A 258 -11.98 13.24 -10.88
CA THR A 258 -12.46 14.63 -10.94
C THR A 258 -12.65 15.20 -9.54
N SER A 259 -13.27 14.45 -8.62
CA SER A 259 -13.47 14.92 -7.24
C SER A 259 -12.14 15.19 -6.52
N LEU A 260 -11.12 14.37 -6.79
CA LEU A 260 -9.83 14.45 -6.10
C LEU A 260 -8.88 15.49 -6.71
N TYR A 261 -8.84 15.64 -8.04
CA TYR A 261 -7.85 16.48 -8.73
C TYR A 261 -8.45 17.57 -9.63
N GLY A 262 -9.77 17.57 -9.82
CA GLY A 262 -10.47 18.43 -10.78
C GLY A 262 -10.57 17.85 -12.20
N ASP A 263 -11.50 18.37 -12.99
CA ASP A 263 -11.83 17.86 -14.32
C ASP A 263 -10.69 17.98 -15.34
N SER A 264 -9.86 19.02 -15.21
CA SER A 264 -8.75 19.30 -16.15
C SER A 264 -7.43 18.66 -15.74
N SER A 265 -7.43 17.76 -14.75
CA SER A 265 -6.20 17.14 -14.26
C SER A 265 -5.61 16.13 -15.24
N ARG A 266 -4.28 15.98 -15.24
CA ARG A 266 -3.59 15.00 -16.09
C ARG A 266 -4.05 13.56 -15.82
N GLU A 267 -4.50 13.31 -14.59
CA GLU A 267 -4.95 12.03 -14.07
C GLU A 267 -6.25 11.55 -14.75
N THR A 268 -7.06 12.45 -15.31
CA THR A 268 -8.32 12.10 -16.01
C THR A 268 -8.07 11.61 -17.45
N ILE A 269 -6.98 12.01 -18.08
CA ILE A 269 -6.59 11.66 -19.46
C ILE A 269 -6.71 10.15 -19.76
N PRO A 270 -6.08 9.24 -18.98
CA PRO A 270 -6.18 7.80 -19.28
C PRO A 270 -7.61 7.26 -19.19
N ILE A 271 -8.47 7.88 -18.37
CA ILE A 271 -9.86 7.46 -18.20
C ILE A 271 -10.71 7.93 -19.37
N TYR A 272 -10.54 9.18 -19.82
CA TYR A 272 -11.21 9.68 -21.03
C TYR A 272 -10.84 8.86 -22.27
N HIS A 273 -9.56 8.54 -22.43
CA HIS A 273 -9.12 7.68 -23.52
C HIS A 273 -9.81 6.31 -23.45
N ALA A 274 -9.87 5.69 -22.26
CA ALA A 274 -10.57 4.41 -22.09
C ALA A 274 -12.08 4.49 -22.38
N LEU A 275 -12.76 5.55 -21.95
CA LEU A 275 -14.19 5.77 -22.21
C LEU A 275 -14.51 5.96 -23.69
N ALA A 276 -13.63 6.63 -24.44
CA ALA A 276 -13.78 6.79 -25.89
C ALA A 276 -13.82 5.43 -26.59
N HIS A 277 -12.92 4.51 -26.23
CA HIS A 277 -12.87 3.15 -26.81
C HIS A 277 -14.07 2.27 -26.44
N VAL A 278 -14.73 2.52 -25.31
CA VAL A 278 -15.90 1.74 -24.87
C VAL A 278 -17.19 2.25 -25.52
N SER A 279 -17.18 3.51 -25.99
CA SER A 279 -18.36 4.19 -26.54
C SER A 279 -18.50 4.07 -28.06
N THR A 280 -17.51 3.47 -28.73
CA THR A 280 -17.50 3.11 -30.16
C THR A 280 -17.93 1.66 -30.36
#